data_AF-A0A089LJX5-F1
#
_entry.id   AF-A0A089LJX5-F1
#
_cell.length_a   1.000
_cell.length_b   1.000
_cell.length_c   1.000
_cell.angle_alpha   90.00
_cell.angle_beta   90.00
_cell.angle_gamma   90.00
#
_symmetry.space_group_name_H-M   'P 1'
#
loop_
_entity.id
_entity.type
_entity.pdbx_description
1 polymer ?
#
loop_
_entity_poly.entity_id
_entity_poly.type
_entity_poly.pdbx_seq_one_letter_code
_entity_poly.pdbx_strand_id
1 'polypeptide(L)'
;MTQIPTDQEINRALAELMGYSLHKTAGNYYVVEDKGGSPATYYYGTADIAWSKAPDYCNNPAASLEVQAAAIAKDAELYVTRLFEVVRGELSALYTDLEAADMLTATPRERAMAAWMTLKTDTASGSA
;
A
#
# COMPACT_ATOMS: atom_id res chain seq x y z
N MET A 1 10.91 -10.66 -15.59
CA MET A 1 10.04 -11.06 -14.47
C MET A 1 10.32 -10.11 -13.32
N THR A 2 9.40 -9.18 -13.05
CA THR A 2 9.51 -8.27 -11.91
C THR A 2 9.29 -9.10 -10.65
N GLN A 3 10.20 -9.03 -9.69
CA GLN A 3 10.09 -9.74 -8.42
C GLN A 3 8.80 -9.29 -7.70
N ILE A 4 7.96 -10.24 -7.29
CA ILE A 4 6.75 -9.96 -6.50
C ILE A 4 7.22 -9.47 -5.11
N PRO A 5 6.89 -8.24 -4.69
CA PRO A 5 7.30 -7.75 -3.39
C PRO A 5 6.67 -8.56 -2.25
N THR A 6 7.41 -8.74 -1.18
CA THR A 6 6.93 -9.35 0.07
C THR A 6 5.89 -8.47 0.75
N ASP A 7 5.06 -9.05 1.63
CA ASP A 7 4.11 -8.30 2.46
C ASP A 7 4.78 -7.15 3.22
N GLN A 8 5.96 -7.39 3.78
CA GLN A 8 6.70 -6.39 4.55
C GLN A 8 7.16 -5.21 3.67
N GLU A 9 7.62 -5.49 2.44
CA GLU A 9 8.01 -4.46 1.49
C GLU A 9 6.80 -3.61 1.04
N ILE A 10 5.65 -4.24 0.77
CA ILE A 10 4.41 -3.54 0.41
C ILE A 10 3.92 -2.71 1.59
N ASN A 11 3.82 -3.31 2.78
CA ASN A 11 3.31 -2.65 3.99
C ASN A 11 4.15 -1.42 4.33
N ARG A 12 5.49 -1.55 4.27
CA ARG A 12 6.39 -0.42 4.47
C ARG A 12 6.17 0.67 3.43
N ALA A 13 6.20 0.33 2.15
CA ALA A 13 6.08 1.32 1.07
C ALA A 13 4.73 2.05 1.13
N LEU A 14 3.64 1.32 1.41
CA LEU A 14 2.32 1.92 1.62
C LEU A 14 2.29 2.80 2.86
N ALA A 15 2.91 2.40 3.97
CA ALA A 15 2.99 3.23 5.15
C ALA A 15 3.69 4.56 4.85
N GLU A 16 4.82 4.52 4.14
CA GLU A 16 5.53 5.72 3.67
C GLU A 16 4.62 6.60 2.79
N LEU A 17 3.90 6.01 1.82
CA LEU A 17 2.95 6.73 0.94
C LEU A 17 1.74 7.30 1.68
N MET A 18 1.35 6.69 2.80
CA MET A 18 0.27 7.14 3.68
C MET A 18 0.74 8.17 4.73
N GLY A 19 2.00 8.59 4.66
CA GLY A 19 2.57 9.66 5.49
C GLY A 19 3.28 9.18 6.77
N TYR A 20 3.50 7.88 6.95
CA TYR A 20 4.36 7.39 8.02
C TYR A 20 5.84 7.63 7.67
N SER A 21 6.67 7.88 8.67
CA SER A 21 8.10 8.08 8.48
C SER A 21 8.91 7.29 9.50
N LEU A 22 10.15 6.93 9.14
CA LEU A 22 11.09 6.26 10.04
C LEU A 22 12.18 7.23 10.46
N HIS A 23 12.34 7.40 11.77
CA HIS A 23 13.34 8.27 12.37
C HIS A 23 14.37 7.45 13.15
N LYS A 24 15.65 7.77 12.96
CA LYS A 24 16.74 7.24 13.77
C LYS A 24 17.11 8.27 14.85
N THR A 25 17.01 7.86 16.10
CA THR A 25 17.34 8.69 17.27
C THR A 25 18.85 8.76 17.50
N ALA A 26 19.29 9.76 18.28
CA ALA A 26 20.68 9.89 18.72
C ALA A 26 21.19 8.66 19.50
N GLY A 27 20.29 7.90 20.14
CA GLY A 27 20.61 6.64 20.84
C GLY A 27 20.75 5.42 19.93
N ASN A 28 20.76 5.59 18.61
CA ASN A 28 20.75 4.52 17.60
C ASN A 28 19.48 3.65 17.56
N TYR A 29 18.38 4.12 18.14
CA TYR A 29 17.07 3.46 18.01
C TYR A 29 16.27 4.01 16.84
N TYR A 30 15.33 3.21 16.35
CA TYR A 30 14.39 3.52 15.28
C TYR A 30 12.98 3.72 15.82
N VAL A 31 12.27 4.71 15.29
CA VAL A 31 10.89 5.07 15.64
C VAL A 31 10.12 5.27 14.34
N VAL A 32 8.92 4.68 14.25
CA VAL A 32 7.96 5.01 13.19
C VAL A 32 7.06 6.12 13.71
N GLU A 33 6.99 7.24 13.02
CA GLU A 33 6.05 8.32 13.29
C GLU A 33 4.80 8.10 12.44
N ASP A 34 3.63 8.38 13.01
CA ASP A 34 2.39 8.34 12.25
C ASP A 34 2.26 9.56 11.32
N LYS A 35 1.22 9.56 10.47
CA LYS A 35 0.91 10.67 9.57
C LYS A 35 0.72 12.04 10.25
N GLY A 36 0.54 12.07 11.58
CA GLY A 36 0.40 13.29 12.37
C GLY A 36 1.71 13.80 12.96
N GLY A 37 2.84 13.12 12.70
CA GLY A 37 4.13 13.44 13.30
C GLY A 37 4.16 13.15 14.81
N SER A 38 3.24 12.32 15.32
CA SER A 38 3.31 11.87 16.71
C SER A 38 4.38 10.78 16.79
N PRO A 39 5.45 10.97 17.59
CA PRO A 39 6.45 9.93 17.75
C PRO A 39 5.79 8.70 18.37
N ALA A 40 6.01 7.52 17.78
CA ALA A 40 5.59 6.29 18.43
C ALA A 40 6.24 6.21 19.82
N THR A 41 5.46 5.75 20.80
CA THR A 41 5.86 5.63 22.20
C THR A 41 6.99 4.62 22.44
N TYR A 42 7.53 3.98 21.39
CA TYR A 42 8.43 2.86 21.48
C TYR A 42 9.64 3.03 20.56
N TYR A 43 10.81 2.68 21.09
CA TYR A 43 12.11 2.73 20.42
C TYR A 43 12.58 1.31 20.08
N TYR A 44 13.01 1.09 18.83
CA TYR A 44 13.38 -0.25 18.35
C TYR A 44 14.85 -0.33 17.95
N GLY A 45 15.46 -1.50 18.12
CA GLY A 45 16.88 -1.71 17.81
C GLY A 45 17.19 -1.76 16.31
N THR A 46 16.20 -2.02 15.45
CA THR A 46 16.36 -2.07 13.99
C THR A 46 15.18 -1.41 13.28
N ALA A 47 15.42 -0.98 12.03
CA ALA A 47 14.39 -0.41 11.17
C ALA A 47 13.25 -1.41 10.89
N ASP A 48 13.59 -2.69 10.66
CA ASP A 48 12.59 -3.72 10.33
C ASP A 48 11.62 -3.97 11.48
N ILE A 49 12.14 -4.00 12.72
CA ILE A 49 11.29 -4.13 13.91
C ILE A 49 10.42 -2.89 14.07
N ALA A 50 10.93 -1.69 13.80
CA ALA A 50 10.14 -0.46 13.86
C ALA A 50 9.00 -0.49 12.82
N TRP A 51 9.29 -0.88 11.57
CA TRP A 51 8.29 -1.00 10.51
C TRP A 51 7.24 -2.08 10.76
N SER A 52 7.54 -3.12 11.57
CA SER A 52 6.54 -4.10 12.01
C SER A 52 5.39 -3.49 12.83
N LYS A 53 5.49 -2.21 13.19
CA LYS A 53 4.47 -1.46 13.94
C LYS A 53 3.65 -0.52 13.08
N ALA A 54 4.05 -0.30 11.83
CA ALA A 54 3.17 0.34 10.86
C ALA A 54 1.94 -0.55 10.57
N PRO A 55 0.86 -0.01 10.02
CA PRO A 55 -0.33 -0.80 9.72
C PRO A 55 0.00 -1.97 8.78
N ASP A 56 -0.57 -3.14 9.09
CA ASP A 56 -0.42 -4.35 8.29
C ASP A 56 -1.46 -4.39 7.17
N TYR A 57 -1.22 -3.65 6.09
CA TYR A 57 -2.16 -3.54 4.97
C TYR A 57 -2.39 -4.86 4.23
N CYS A 58 -1.37 -5.73 4.14
CA CYS A 58 -1.48 -7.01 3.43
C CYS A 58 -2.30 -8.08 4.18
N ASN A 59 -2.43 -7.98 5.50
CA ASN A 59 -3.11 -9.02 6.30
C ASN A 59 -4.28 -8.49 7.15
N ASN A 60 -4.43 -7.18 7.32
CA ASN A 60 -5.55 -6.58 8.03
C ASN A 60 -6.61 -6.05 7.04
N PRO A 61 -7.84 -6.61 7.02
CA PRO A 61 -8.89 -6.16 6.12
C PRO A 61 -9.23 -4.67 6.26
N ALA A 62 -9.32 -4.14 7.48
CA ALA A 62 -9.68 -2.74 7.70
C ALA A 62 -8.58 -1.80 7.20
N ALA A 63 -7.31 -2.08 7.53
CA ALA A 63 -6.19 -1.28 7.05
C ALA A 63 -6.09 -1.32 5.50
N SER A 64 -6.32 -2.49 4.89
CA SER A 64 -6.31 -2.63 3.43
C SER A 64 -7.35 -1.74 2.74
N LEU A 65 -8.48 -1.47 3.40
CA LEU A 65 -9.51 -0.57 2.88
C LEU A 65 -9.07 0.90 2.95
N GLU A 66 -8.26 1.28 3.94
CA GLU A 66 -7.72 2.66 4.04
C GLU A 66 -6.79 2.99 2.87
N VAL A 67 -5.87 2.08 2.52
CA VAL A 67 -4.96 2.26 1.37
C VAL A 67 -5.69 2.14 0.04
N GLN A 68 -6.71 1.29 -0.06
CA GLN A 68 -7.60 1.26 -1.22
C GLN A 68 -8.28 2.62 -1.39
N ALA A 69 -8.85 3.18 -0.32
CA ALA A 69 -9.52 4.49 -0.39
C ALA A 69 -8.55 5.60 -0.81
N ALA A 70 -7.32 5.60 -0.31
CA ALA A 70 -6.29 6.54 -0.72
C ALA A 70 -5.89 6.38 -2.19
N ALA A 71 -5.73 5.14 -2.68
CA ALA A 71 -5.41 4.88 -4.07
C ALA A 71 -6.54 5.30 -5.02
N ILE A 72 -7.80 5.01 -4.67
CA ILE A 72 -8.98 5.46 -5.42
C ILE A 72 -9.07 6.99 -5.44
N ALA A 73 -8.79 7.64 -4.31
CA ALA A 73 -8.79 9.10 -4.23
C ALA A 73 -7.69 9.74 -5.08
N LYS A 74 -6.56 9.05 -5.28
CA LYS A 74 -5.47 9.50 -6.17
C LYS A 74 -5.84 9.29 -7.65
N ASP A 75 -6.24 8.06 -8.01
CA ASP A 75 -6.60 7.67 -9.38
C ASP A 75 -7.45 6.39 -9.36
N ALA A 76 -8.78 6.57 -9.48
CA ALA A 76 -9.74 5.48 -9.43
C ALA A 76 -9.65 4.52 -10.61
N GLU A 77 -9.40 5.03 -11.82
CA GLU A 77 -9.32 4.22 -13.05
C GLU A 77 -8.07 3.35 -13.02
N LEU A 78 -6.93 3.94 -12.64
CA LEU A 78 -5.69 3.21 -12.47
C LEU A 78 -5.83 2.17 -11.36
N TYR A 79 -6.44 2.51 -10.21
CA TYR A 79 -6.66 1.53 -9.14
C TYR A 79 -7.48 0.33 -9.60
N VAL A 80 -8.61 0.53 -10.28
CA VAL A 80 -9.44 -0.57 -10.79
C VAL A 80 -8.65 -1.44 -11.77
N THR A 81 -7.89 -0.82 -12.68
CA THR A 81 -7.02 -1.52 -13.63
C THR A 81 -5.97 -2.38 -12.91
N ARG A 82 -5.32 -1.84 -11.87
CA ARG A 82 -4.31 -2.58 -11.08
C ARG A 82 -4.93 -3.67 -10.22
N LEU A 83 -6.12 -3.46 -9.67
CA LEU A 83 -6.81 -4.48 -8.89
C LEU A 83 -7.18 -5.66 -9.77
N PHE A 84 -7.68 -5.41 -10.98
CA PHE A 84 -7.96 -6.45 -11.96
C PHE A 84 -6.69 -7.24 -12.32
N GLU A 85 -5.60 -6.54 -12.63
CA GLU A 85 -4.28 -7.15 -12.91
C GLU A 85 -3.83 -8.07 -11.78
N VAL A 86 -4.00 -7.64 -10.54
CA VAL A 86 -3.56 -8.40 -9.36
C VAL A 86 -4.46 -9.63 -9.11
N VAL A 87 -5.77 -9.48 -9.20
CA VAL A 87 -6.74 -10.57 -8.92
C VAL A 87 -6.74 -11.64 -10.02
N ARG A 88 -6.55 -11.23 -11.28
CA ARG A 88 -6.70 -12.13 -12.44
C ARG A 88 -5.38 -12.47 -13.13
N GLY A 89 -4.32 -11.71 -12.87
CA GLY A 89 -3.01 -11.89 -13.49
C GLY A 89 -2.92 -11.36 -14.93
N GLU A 90 -3.88 -10.56 -15.36
CA GLU A 90 -3.95 -10.01 -16.73
C GLU A 90 -4.46 -8.57 -16.76
N LEU A 91 -4.07 -7.80 -17.77
CA LEU A 91 -4.50 -6.41 -17.96
C LEU A 91 -5.69 -6.35 -18.91
N SER A 92 -6.80 -5.76 -18.46
CA SER A 92 -7.97 -5.42 -19.27
C SER A 92 -8.57 -4.09 -18.81
N ALA A 93 -9.21 -3.39 -19.75
CA ALA A 93 -10.02 -2.19 -19.48
C ALA A 93 -11.54 -2.49 -19.53
N LEU A 94 -11.91 -3.73 -19.88
CA LEU A 94 -13.29 -4.19 -19.93
C LEU A 94 -13.44 -5.39 -19.00
N TYR A 95 -14.48 -5.36 -18.17
CA TYR A 95 -14.76 -6.40 -17.18
C TYR A 95 -16.22 -6.82 -17.28
N THR A 96 -16.46 -8.11 -17.11
CA THR A 96 -17.77 -8.71 -16.90
C THR A 96 -18.23 -8.52 -15.46
N ASP A 97 -19.53 -8.74 -15.20
CA ASP A 97 -20.08 -8.66 -13.83
C ASP A 97 -19.43 -9.67 -12.87
N LEU A 98 -19.04 -10.85 -13.37
CA LEU A 98 -18.34 -11.87 -12.58
C LEU A 98 -16.93 -11.42 -12.20
N GLU A 99 -16.21 -10.79 -13.14
CA GLU A 99 -14.88 -10.24 -12.89
C GLU A 99 -14.94 -9.04 -11.93
N ALA A 100 -15.98 -8.22 -12.02
CA ALA A 100 -16.25 -7.19 -11.04
C ALA A 100 -16.50 -7.78 -9.65
N ALA A 101 -17.26 -8.87 -9.56
CA ALA A 101 -17.50 -9.57 -8.29
C ALA A 101 -16.21 -10.12 -7.68
N ASP A 102 -15.31 -10.69 -8.49
CA ASP A 102 -13.98 -11.14 -8.04
C ASP A 102 -13.21 -9.98 -7.40
N MET A 103 -13.13 -8.83 -8.06
CA MET A 103 -12.48 -7.62 -7.54
C MET A 103 -13.11 -7.11 -6.23
N LEU A 104 -14.44 -7.14 -6.11
CA LEU A 104 -15.16 -6.75 -4.89
C LEU A 104 -14.84 -7.68 -3.70
N THR A 105 -14.43 -8.91 -3.97
CA THR A 105 -14.03 -9.91 -2.96
C THR A 105 -12.52 -10.06 -2.78
N ALA A 106 -11.73 -9.17 -3.40
CA ALA A 106 -10.27 -9.19 -3.30
C ALA A 106 -9.79 -9.31 -1.85
N THR A 107 -8.71 -10.04 -1.64
CA THR A 107 -8.05 -10.19 -0.35
C THR A 107 -7.36 -8.89 0.09
N PRO A 108 -7.03 -8.75 1.39
CA PRO A 108 -6.27 -7.58 1.87
C PRO A 108 -4.95 -7.39 1.13
N ARG A 109 -4.21 -8.48 0.84
CA ARG A 109 -2.95 -8.43 0.08
C ARG A 109 -3.14 -7.93 -1.35
N GLU A 110 -4.20 -8.37 -2.04
CA GLU A 110 -4.48 -7.93 -3.41
C GLU A 110 -4.83 -6.44 -3.45
N ARG A 111 -5.69 -5.98 -2.53
CA ARG A 111 -5.98 -4.54 -2.36
C ARG A 111 -4.73 -3.72 -2.09
N ALA A 112 -3.89 -4.18 -1.17
CA ALA A 112 -2.64 -3.50 -0.81
C ALA A 112 -1.67 -3.43 -2.00
N MET A 113 -1.51 -4.51 -2.75
CA MET A 113 -0.65 -4.54 -3.95
C MET A 113 -1.16 -3.58 -5.02
N ALA A 114 -2.46 -3.59 -5.32
CA ALA A 114 -3.07 -2.67 -6.27
C ALA A 114 -2.91 -1.21 -5.82
N ALA A 115 -3.16 -0.93 -4.54
CA ALA A 115 -2.95 0.40 -3.97
C ALA A 115 -1.50 0.85 -4.08
N TRP A 116 -0.53 -0.03 -3.82
CA TRP A 116 0.89 0.28 -3.94
C TRP A 116 1.27 0.62 -5.39
N MET A 117 0.79 -0.16 -6.36
CA MET A 117 1.03 0.11 -7.78
C MET A 117 0.45 1.47 -8.21
N THR A 118 -0.72 1.84 -7.72
CA THR A 118 -1.37 3.13 -8.04
C THR A 118 -0.74 4.31 -7.30
N LEU A 119 -0.38 4.16 -6.04
CA LEU A 119 0.17 5.24 -5.24
C LEU A 119 1.64 5.54 -5.60
N LYS A 120 2.40 4.52 -6.03
CA LYS A 120 3.81 4.67 -6.42
C LYS A 120 4.03 5.29 -7.80
N THR A 121 3.03 5.31 -8.68
CA THR A 121 3.20 5.97 -10.00
C THR A 121 3.38 7.47 -9.83
N ASP A 122 4.49 8.01 -10.36
CA ASP A 122 4.67 9.45 -10.49
C ASP A 122 3.58 10.00 -11.41
N THR A 123 2.87 11.04 -10.97
CA THR A 123 1.95 11.80 -11.83
C THR A 123 2.75 12.54 -12.89
N ALA A 124 3.08 11.85 -13.98
CA ALA A 124 3.55 12.43 -15.23
C ALA A 124 2.59 12.02 -16.35
N SER A 125 1.36 12.53 -16.29
CA SER A 125 0.42 12.55 -17.42
C SER A 125 -0.55 13.70 -17.28
N GLY A 126 0.01 14.91 -17.15
CA GLY A 126 -0.58 16.09 -17.77
C GLY A 126 0.02 16.25 -19.17
N SER A 127 -0.86 16.48 -20.17
CA SER A 127 -0.59 16.75 -21.60
C SER A 127 0.01 15.57 -22.41
N ALA A 128 -0.52 15.16 -23.56
CA ALA A 128 -1.32 15.85 -24.59
C ALA A 128 -2.34 14.92 -25.27
#